data_AF-A0A937RIT2-F1
#
_entry.id   AF-A0A937RIT2-F1
#
_cell.length_a   1.000
_cell.length_b   1.000
_cell.length_c   1.000
_cell.angle_alpha   90.00
_cell.angle_beta   90.00
_cell.angle_gamma   90.00
#
_symmetry.space_group_name_H-M   'P 1'
#
loop_
_entity.id
_entity.type
_entity.pdbx_description
1 polymer ?
#
loop_
_entity_poly.entity_id
_entity_poly.type
_entity_poly.pdbx_seq_one_letter_code
_entity_poly.pdbx_strand_id
1 'polypeptide(L)'
;MARLGDLERSVMDVLWDSEGWLTARDVAARLRHERDLAYTTVLTVLERLERKGFVQRQRAARAHRYRASDAREAVVAEAMLEALGTADDRGSALVRFVGAVSPEEVEILRRALALPAETGVPAPTLPADDSAHPAEPTGDVTAKSATESGAPGHDSPSSPDKADGGNVAST
;
A
#
# COMPACT_ATOMS: atom_id res chain seq x y z
N MET A 1 2.68 -1.57 10.05
CA MET A 1 2.79 -2.68 11.04
C MET A 1 3.49 -3.83 10.33
N ALA A 2 3.97 -4.89 10.98
CA ALA A 2 4.93 -5.78 10.32
C ALA A 2 4.28 -6.85 9.43
N ARG A 3 4.54 -6.81 8.11
CA ARG A 3 4.30 -7.92 7.16
C ARG A 3 4.79 -9.26 7.73
N LEU A 4 3.97 -10.30 7.59
CA LEU A 4 4.34 -11.67 7.95
C LEU A 4 5.36 -12.22 6.93
N GLY A 5 6.53 -12.63 7.41
CA GLY A 5 7.49 -13.40 6.61
C GLY A 5 7.01 -14.84 6.36
N ASP A 6 7.69 -15.60 5.50
CA ASP A 6 7.22 -16.94 5.07
C ASP A 6 7.02 -17.92 6.22
N LEU A 7 7.97 -17.93 7.17
CA LEU A 7 7.88 -18.81 8.35
C LEU A 7 6.81 -18.33 9.34
N GLU A 8 6.68 -17.02 9.53
CA GLU A 8 5.62 -16.43 10.35
C GLU A 8 4.24 -16.77 9.77
N ARG A 9 4.10 -16.71 8.44
CA ARG A 9 2.89 -17.10 7.72
C ARG A 9 2.57 -18.58 7.92
N SER A 10 3.57 -19.47 7.76
CA SER A 10 3.37 -20.91 7.97
C SER A 10 2.90 -21.20 9.40
N VAL A 11 3.47 -20.53 10.41
CA VAL A 11 3.03 -20.65 11.80
C VAL A 11 1.60 -20.14 11.99
N MET A 12 1.24 -19.01 11.35
CA MET A 12 -0.11 -18.47 11.40
C MET A 12 -1.14 -19.37 10.72
N ASP A 13 -0.81 -19.99 9.58
CA ASP A 13 -1.69 -20.94 8.89
C ASP A 13 -2.06 -22.11 9.82
N VAL A 14 -1.09 -22.66 10.55
CA VAL A 14 -1.35 -23.71 11.56
C VAL A 14 -2.25 -23.23 12.71
N LEU A 15 -2.16 -21.96 13.10
CA LEU A 15 -2.98 -21.38 14.16
C LEU A 15 -4.39 -21.03 13.66
N TRP A 16 -4.54 -20.62 12.40
CA TRP A 16 -5.84 -20.35 11.77
C TRP A 16 -6.63 -21.62 11.50
N ASP A 17 -5.96 -22.71 11.10
CA ASP A 17 -6.57 -24.02 10.89
C ASP A 17 -6.97 -24.73 12.21
N SER A 18 -6.65 -24.12 13.35
CA SER A 18 -6.95 -24.63 14.67
C SER A 18 -8.10 -23.86 15.31
N GLU A 19 -9.16 -24.56 15.69
CA GLU A 19 -10.28 -23.96 16.42
C GLU A 19 -9.92 -23.55 17.87
N GLY A 20 -8.76 -23.98 18.37
CA GLY A 20 -8.36 -23.80 19.77
C GLY A 20 -6.89 -23.47 20.00
N TRP A 21 -6.56 -23.29 21.29
CA TRP A 21 -5.22 -22.98 21.79
C TRP A 21 -4.24 -24.14 21.56
N LEU A 22 -3.10 -23.85 20.94
CA LEU A 22 -2.02 -24.81 20.67
C LEU A 22 -0.79 -24.54 21.50
N THR A 23 -0.06 -25.58 21.89
CA THR A 23 1.30 -25.38 22.43
C THR A 23 2.29 -25.17 21.29
N ALA A 24 3.46 -24.57 21.59
CA ALA A 24 4.56 -24.49 20.61
C ALA A 24 4.96 -25.87 20.06
N ARG A 25 4.75 -26.93 20.84
CA ARG A 25 5.05 -28.32 20.43
C ARG A 25 4.03 -28.82 19.42
N ASP A 26 2.75 -28.50 19.59
CA ASP A 26 1.69 -28.85 18.65
C ASP A 26 1.91 -28.13 17.32
N VAL A 27 2.24 -26.84 17.37
CA VAL A 27 2.58 -26.04 16.18
C VAL A 27 3.79 -26.64 15.46
N ALA A 28 4.87 -26.93 16.19
CA ALA A 28 6.06 -27.55 15.60
C ALA A 28 5.73 -28.92 14.98
N ALA A 29 4.94 -29.76 15.65
CA ALA A 29 4.57 -31.08 15.13
C ALA A 29 3.79 -30.99 13.80
N ARG A 30 2.87 -30.02 13.68
CA ARG A 30 2.11 -29.78 12.45
C ARG A 30 2.99 -29.24 11.33
N LEU A 31 3.91 -28.32 11.64
CA LEU A 31 4.85 -27.78 10.66
C LEU A 31 5.89 -28.81 10.18
N ARG A 32 6.23 -29.80 10.99
CA ARG A 32 7.18 -30.87 10.61
C ARG A 32 6.75 -31.68 9.39
N HIS A 33 5.47 -31.63 9.03
CA HIS A 33 4.96 -32.32 7.84
C HIS A 33 5.37 -31.59 6.55
N GLU A 34 5.65 -30.28 6.64
CA GLU A 34 6.02 -29.43 5.50
C GLU A 34 7.49 -28.98 5.56
N ARG A 35 8.05 -28.80 6.76
CA ARG A 35 9.42 -28.32 7.00
C ARG A 35 10.00 -28.92 8.27
N ASP A 36 11.20 -29.53 8.21
CA ASP A 36 11.88 -30.03 9.41
C ASP A 36 12.47 -28.87 10.23
N LEU A 37 11.63 -28.24 11.04
CA LEU A 37 11.97 -27.08 11.86
C LEU A 37 12.29 -27.51 13.29
N ALA A 38 13.37 -26.94 13.84
CA ALA A 38 13.68 -27.08 15.26
C ALA A 38 12.58 -26.44 16.12
N TYR A 39 12.24 -27.07 17.24
CA TYR A 39 11.23 -26.61 18.20
C TYR A 39 11.49 -25.17 18.69
N THR A 40 12.75 -24.82 18.94
CA THR A 40 13.17 -23.48 19.40
C THR A 40 12.95 -22.40 18.35
N THR A 41 13.03 -22.75 17.06
CA THR A 41 12.71 -21.84 15.96
C THR A 41 11.22 -21.47 16.01
N VAL A 42 10.34 -22.47 16.16
CA VAL A 42 8.89 -22.23 16.28
C VAL A 42 8.57 -21.38 17.50
N LEU A 43 9.22 -21.66 18.64
CA LEU A 43 9.05 -20.87 19.86
C LEU A 43 9.43 -19.38 19.64
N THR A 44 10.55 -19.13 18.98
CA THR A 44 11.02 -17.76 18.68
C THR A 44 10.09 -17.04 17.72
N VAL A 45 9.55 -17.75 16.72
CA VAL A 45 8.59 -17.18 15.77
C VAL A 45 7.28 -16.83 16.47
N LEU A 46 6.76 -17.70 17.34
CA LEU A 46 5.56 -17.41 18.14
C LEU A 46 5.74 -16.19 19.04
N GLU A 47 6.91 -16.01 19.66
CA GLU A 47 7.22 -14.81 20.46
C GLU A 47 7.27 -13.53 19.60
N ARG A 48 7.84 -13.62 18.39
CA ARG A 48 7.83 -12.49 17.44
C ARG A 48 6.42 -12.14 17.00
N LEU A 49 5.58 -13.13 16.72
CA LEU A 49 4.17 -12.96 16.36
C LEU A 49 3.35 -12.38 17.52
N GLU A 50 3.60 -12.82 18.75
CA GLU A 50 3.01 -12.25 19.96
C GLU A 50 3.34 -10.76 20.08
N ARG A 51 4.61 -10.39 19.92
CA ARG A 51 5.05 -8.98 19.95
C ARG A 51 4.45 -8.15 18.81
N LYS A 52 4.18 -8.75 17.66
CA LYS A 52 3.53 -8.11 16.52
C LYS A 52 2.00 -8.00 16.68
N GLY A 53 1.42 -8.68 17.66
CA GLY A 53 -0.03 -8.69 17.92
C GLY A 53 -0.81 -9.80 17.20
N PHE A 54 -0.20 -10.53 16.27
CA PHE A 54 -0.89 -11.57 15.48
C PHE A 54 -1.26 -12.82 16.30
N VAL A 55 -0.61 -13.04 17.44
CA VAL A 55 -0.82 -14.22 18.28
C VAL A 55 -1.04 -13.81 19.73
N GLN A 56 -2.02 -14.43 20.36
CA GLN A 56 -2.23 -14.35 21.81
C GLN A 56 -1.50 -15.49 22.49
N ARG A 57 -0.94 -15.21 23.67
CA ARG A 57 -0.29 -16.22 24.51
C ARG A 57 -1.00 -16.34 25.86
N GLN A 58 -1.41 -17.56 26.19
CA GLN A 58 -1.89 -17.91 27.51
C GLN A 58 -0.78 -18.58 28.32
N ARG A 59 -0.46 -18.02 29.48
CA ARG A 59 0.43 -18.68 30.44
C ARG A 59 -0.35 -19.81 31.15
N ALA A 60 0.13 -21.04 31.00
CA ALA A 60 -0.37 -22.19 31.75
C ALA A 60 0.77 -22.81 32.56
N ALA A 61 0.40 -23.56 33.61
CA ALA A 61 1.36 -24.11 34.58
C ALA A 61 2.40 -25.08 34.00
N ARG A 62 2.15 -25.66 32.81
CA ARG A 62 3.05 -26.63 32.16
C ARG A 62 3.70 -26.10 30.88
N ALA A 63 2.89 -25.55 29.97
CA ALA A 63 3.38 -25.05 28.69
C ALA A 63 2.53 -23.87 28.23
N HIS A 64 3.18 -22.84 27.70
CA HIS A 64 2.49 -21.72 27.07
C HIS A 64 1.65 -22.21 25.89
N ARG A 65 0.45 -21.64 25.78
CA ARG A 65 -0.46 -21.90 24.68
C ARG A 65 -0.65 -20.65 23.86
N TYR A 66 -0.89 -20.83 22.57
CA TYR A 66 -0.94 -19.79 21.55
C TYR A 66 -2.20 -19.95 20.69
N ARG A 67 -2.76 -18.83 20.24
CA ARG A 67 -3.90 -18.77 19.31
C ARG A 67 -3.73 -17.55 18.41
N ALA A 68 -4.21 -17.59 17.18
CA ALA A 68 -4.29 -16.40 16.33
C ALA A 68 -5.17 -15.32 17.00
N SER A 69 -4.71 -14.08 17.00
CA SER A 69 -5.47 -12.92 17.52
C SER A 69 -6.57 -12.48 16.56
N ASP A 70 -6.27 -12.50 15.27
CA ASP A 70 -7.12 -12.00 14.20
C ASP A 70 -7.45 -13.10 13.18
N ALA A 71 -8.58 -12.95 12.51
CA ALA A 71 -8.95 -13.79 11.39
C ALA A 71 -7.97 -13.59 10.22
N ARG A 72 -7.75 -14.64 9.43
CA ARG A 72 -6.84 -14.62 8.29
C ARG A 72 -7.19 -13.51 7.30
N GLU A 73 -8.48 -13.33 7.06
CA GLU A 73 -9.05 -12.33 6.16
C GLU A 73 -8.75 -10.90 6.64
N ALA A 74 -8.77 -10.66 7.96
CA ALA A 74 -8.46 -9.36 8.53
C ALA A 74 -6.99 -8.98 8.29
N VAL A 75 -6.07 -9.92 8.50
CA VAL A 75 -4.63 -9.72 8.25
C VAL A 75 -4.35 -9.49 6.76
N VAL A 76 -5.07 -10.19 5.87
CA VAL A 76 -4.94 -9.98 4.41
C VAL A 76 -5.48 -8.60 4.02
N ALA A 77 -6.64 -8.20 4.54
CA ALA A 77 -7.23 -6.89 4.28
C ALA A 77 -6.31 -5.75 4.77
N GLU A 78 -5.73 -5.89 5.97
CA GLU A 78 -4.77 -4.92 6.49
C GLU A 78 -3.52 -4.82 5.59
N ALA A 79 -2.99 -5.95 5.13
CA ALA A 79 -1.85 -5.95 4.20
C ALA A 79 -2.16 -5.27 2.86
N MET A 80 -3.39 -5.43 2.34
CA MET A 80 -3.84 -4.73 1.14
C MET A 80 -3.93 -3.21 1.38
N LEU A 81 -4.45 -2.79 2.54
CA LEU A 81 -4.55 -1.38 2.92
C LEU A 81 -3.17 -0.75 3.15
N GLU A 82 -2.23 -1.47 3.77
CA GLU A 82 -0.86 -1.00 3.95
C GLU A 82 -0.15 -0.81 2.60
N ALA A 83 -0.30 -1.77 1.68
CA ALA A 83 0.24 -1.64 0.32
C ALA A 83 -0.37 -0.44 -0.42
N LEU A 84 -1.68 -0.25 -0.34
CA LEU A 84 -2.36 0.92 -0.90
C LEU A 84 -1.85 2.23 -0.26
N GLY A 85 -1.51 2.20 1.03
CA GLY A 85 -0.94 3.32 1.76
C GLY A 85 0.43 3.79 1.26
N THR A 86 1.16 2.94 0.53
CA THR A 86 2.48 3.29 -0.07
C THR A 86 2.38 3.99 -1.44
N ALA A 87 1.19 4.05 -2.04
CA ALA A 87 1.00 4.70 -3.33
C ALA A 87 0.92 6.23 -3.19
N ASP A 88 1.64 6.95 -4.05
CA ASP A 88 1.55 8.42 -4.14
C ASP A 88 0.14 8.88 -4.54
N ASP A 89 -0.48 8.18 -5.50
CA ASP A 89 -1.88 8.37 -5.90
C ASP A 89 -2.68 7.08 -5.65
N ARG A 90 -3.45 7.09 -4.56
CA ARG A 90 -4.32 5.98 -4.17
C ARG A 90 -5.45 5.74 -5.16
N GLY A 91 -5.99 6.79 -5.79
CA GLY A 91 -7.07 6.68 -6.77
C GLY A 91 -6.61 5.90 -8.00
N SER A 92 -5.46 6.27 -8.57
CA SER A 92 -4.85 5.53 -9.68
C SER A 92 -4.47 4.10 -9.32
N ALA A 93 -3.97 3.86 -8.09
CA ALA A 93 -3.66 2.52 -7.62
C ALA A 93 -4.92 1.63 -7.56
N LEU A 94 -6.05 2.17 -7.08
CA LEU A 94 -7.34 1.46 -7.05
C LEU A 94 -7.87 1.18 -8.45
N VAL A 95 -7.78 2.14 -9.38
CA VAL A 95 -8.19 1.92 -10.79
C VAL A 95 -7.37 0.80 -11.43
N ARG A 96 -6.05 0.79 -11.24
CA ARG A 96 -5.17 -0.29 -11.73
C ARG A 96 -5.48 -1.63 -11.05
N PHE A 97 -5.75 -1.63 -9.75
CA PHE A 97 -6.12 -2.83 -9.01
C PHE A 97 -7.43 -3.44 -9.55
N VAL A 98 -8.49 -2.63 -9.68
CA VAL A 98 -9.79 -3.07 -10.23
C VAL A 98 -9.64 -3.60 -11.66
N GLY A 99 -8.74 -3.02 -12.45
CA GLY A 99 -8.43 -3.52 -13.80
C GLY A 99 -7.60 -4.81 -13.85
N ALA A 100 -6.93 -5.18 -12.75
CA ALA A 100 -6.05 -6.36 -12.68
C ALA A 100 -6.71 -7.58 -11.99
N VAL A 101 -7.73 -7.36 -11.16
CA VAL A 101 -8.49 -8.44 -10.51
C VAL A 101 -9.44 -9.13 -11.50
N SER A 102 -9.77 -10.38 -11.23
CA SER A 102 -10.67 -11.18 -12.06
C SER A 102 -12.10 -10.64 -12.05
N PRO A 103 -12.93 -10.93 -13.08
CA PRO A 103 -14.33 -10.51 -13.10
C PRO A 103 -15.15 -11.01 -11.91
N GLU A 104 -14.83 -12.19 -11.38
CA GLU A 104 -15.45 -12.76 -10.18
C GLU A 104 -15.12 -11.93 -8.94
N GLU A 105 -13.84 -11.57 -8.75
CA GLU A 105 -13.41 -10.71 -7.63
C GLU A 105 -14.01 -9.31 -7.72
N VAL A 106 -14.16 -8.75 -8.93
CA VAL A 106 -14.85 -7.47 -9.13
C VAL A 106 -16.30 -7.55 -8.67
N GLU A 107 -17.00 -8.66 -8.95
CA GLU A 107 -18.38 -8.85 -8.51
C GLU A 107 -18.48 -8.99 -6.99
N ILE A 108 -17.53 -9.70 -6.36
CA ILE A 108 -17.42 -9.77 -4.90
C ILE A 108 -17.22 -8.37 -4.32
N LEU A 109 -16.32 -7.55 -4.88
CA LEU A 109 -16.08 -6.18 -4.44
C LEU A 109 -17.31 -5.29 -4.59
N ARG A 110 -18.02 -5.37 -5.72
CA ARG A 110 -19.28 -4.62 -5.93
C ARG A 110 -20.32 -4.97 -4.90
N ARG A 111 -20.51 -6.27 -4.63
CA ARG A 111 -21.44 -6.74 -3.61
C ARG A 111 -21.04 -6.23 -2.23
N ALA A 112 -19.76 -6.32 -1.88
CA ALA A 112 -19.25 -5.85 -0.60
C ALA A 112 -19.47 -4.34 -0.39
N LEU A 113 -19.27 -3.52 -1.43
CA LEU A 113 -19.52 -2.07 -1.40
C LEU A 113 -21.02 -1.71 -1.33
N ALA A 114 -21.89 -2.58 -1.81
CA ALA A 114 -23.33 -2.41 -1.74
C ALA A 114 -23.93 -2.83 -0.37
N LEU A 115 -23.16 -3.52 0.48
CA LEU A 115 -23.59 -3.81 1.84
C LEU A 115 -23.61 -2.50 2.64
N PRO A 116 -24.67 -2.24 3.44
CA PRO A 116 -24.66 -1.11 4.35
C PRO A 116 -23.46 -1.27 5.27
N ALA A 117 -22.61 -0.24 5.33
CA ALA A 117 -21.44 -0.23 6.18
C ALA A 117 -21.87 -0.32 7.65
N GLU A 118 -21.96 -1.55 8.18
CA GLU A 118 -21.90 -1.80 9.62
C GLU A 118 -20.56 -1.23 10.09
N THR A 119 -20.64 -0.03 10.65
CA THR A 119 -19.54 0.84 11.04
C THR A 119 -18.57 0.14 11.97
N GLY A 120 -17.37 -0.16 11.48
CA GLY A 120 -16.18 -0.52 12.27
C GLY A 120 -14.89 0.15 11.81
N VAL A 121 -14.93 0.95 10.74
CA VAL A 121 -13.78 1.73 10.26
C VAL A 121 -14.24 3.18 10.12
N PRO A 122 -13.67 4.15 10.86
CA PRO A 122 -13.99 5.55 10.63
C PRO A 122 -13.59 5.89 9.20
N ALA A 123 -14.55 6.34 8.40
CA ALA A 123 -14.30 6.83 7.05
C ALA A 123 -13.19 7.88 7.10
N PRO A 124 -12.15 7.80 6.24
CA PRO A 124 -11.20 8.90 6.12
C PRO A 124 -11.98 10.10 5.61
N THR A 125 -12.05 11.15 6.43
CA THR A 125 -12.55 12.46 6.00
C THR A 125 -11.61 12.96 4.91
N LEU A 126 -12.00 12.74 3.65
CA LEU A 126 -11.40 13.44 2.53
C LEU A 126 -11.65 14.94 2.76
N PRO A 127 -10.62 15.80 2.70
CA PRO A 127 -10.84 17.24 2.74
C PRO A 127 -11.73 17.61 1.56
N ALA A 128 -12.78 18.39 1.84
CA ALA A 128 -13.64 18.96 0.83
C ALA A 128 -12.78 19.74 -0.16
N ASP A 129 -12.86 19.32 -1.43
CA ASP A 129 -12.33 20.08 -2.56
C ASP A 129 -13.23 21.30 -2.76
N ASP A 130 -12.86 22.41 -2.12
CA ASP A 130 -13.51 23.70 -2.31
C ASP A 130 -12.69 24.52 -3.30
N SER A 131 -12.78 24.17 -4.58
CA SER A 131 -12.50 25.04 -5.72
C SER A 131 -13.09 24.47 -7.00
N ALA A 132 -14.42 24.35 -7.02
CA ALA A 132 -15.16 24.34 -8.27
C ALA A 132 -15.01 25.70 -8.96
N HIS A 133 -14.36 25.69 -10.11
CA HIS A 133 -14.44 26.76 -11.10
C HIS A 133 -15.85 26.76 -11.73
N PRO A 134 -16.44 27.93 -11.99
CA PRO A 134 -17.26 28.06 -13.19
C PRO A 134 -16.84 29.27 -14.05
N ALA A 135 -16.51 28.97 -15.31
CA ALA A 135 -16.67 29.81 -16.50
C ALA A 135 -18.12 30.36 -16.56
N GLU A 136 -18.52 31.51 -17.14
CA GLU A 136 -18.11 32.42 -18.23
C GLU A 136 -19.20 33.56 -18.27
N PRO A 137 -19.43 34.42 -19.30
CA PRO A 137 -18.59 35.35 -20.09
C PRO A 137 -19.19 36.80 -20.28
N THR A 138 -18.44 37.66 -20.99
CA THR A 138 -18.85 38.78 -21.92
C THR A 138 -19.15 40.23 -21.46
N GLY A 139 -18.43 41.18 -22.14
CA GLY A 139 -18.87 42.53 -22.56
C GLY A 139 -18.32 43.71 -21.75
N ASP A 140 -17.94 44.88 -22.27
CA ASP A 140 -17.53 45.42 -23.58
C ASP A 140 -16.88 46.81 -23.31
N VAL A 141 -15.94 47.23 -24.18
CA VAL A 141 -15.45 48.59 -24.54
C VAL A 141 -15.32 49.71 -23.48
N THR A 142 -14.14 50.36 -23.41
CA THR A 142 -13.92 51.77 -23.83
C THR A 142 -12.43 52.12 -23.96
N ALA A 143 -12.09 52.73 -25.09
CA ALA A 143 -10.78 53.15 -25.55
C ALA A 143 -10.15 54.31 -24.75
N LYS A 144 -8.80 54.37 -24.78
CA LYS A 144 -8.08 55.66 -24.93
C LYS A 144 -6.69 55.48 -25.53
N SER A 145 -6.51 56.13 -26.68
CA SER A 145 -5.30 56.25 -27.48
C SER A 145 -4.33 57.28 -26.90
N ALA A 146 -3.01 57.11 -27.12
CA ALA A 146 -2.07 58.17 -27.51
C ALA A 146 -0.69 57.60 -27.89
N THR A 147 -0.02 58.32 -28.78
CA THR A 147 1.02 57.96 -29.75
C THR A 147 2.40 58.50 -29.35
N GLU A 148 3.50 57.83 -29.73
CA GLU A 148 4.80 58.38 -30.21
C GLU A 148 5.75 57.19 -30.50
N SER A 149 6.17 56.85 -31.73
CA SER A 149 6.99 57.52 -32.74
C SER A 149 8.47 57.72 -32.36
N GLY A 150 9.37 56.92 -32.96
CA GLY A 150 10.82 57.13 -32.94
C GLY A 150 11.62 55.91 -33.43
N ALA A 151 12.09 55.96 -34.69
CA ALA A 151 12.84 54.91 -35.41
C ALA A 151 14.40 55.03 -35.17
N PRO A 152 15.28 54.48 -36.03
CA PRO A 152 15.75 53.08 -36.12
C PRO A 152 17.30 52.95 -36.13
N GLY A 153 17.84 51.72 -36.24
CA GLY A 153 19.15 51.51 -36.88
C GLY A 153 20.00 50.31 -36.40
N HIS A 154 20.33 49.43 -37.36
CA HIS A 154 21.57 48.62 -37.60
C HIS A 154 22.30 47.93 -36.43
N ASP A 155 22.95 46.77 -36.57
CA ASP A 155 23.40 45.95 -37.70
C ASP A 155 23.74 44.54 -37.16
N SER A 156 23.84 43.56 -38.05
CA SER A 156 24.25 42.16 -37.79
C SER A 156 25.79 42.04 -37.57
N PRO A 157 26.49 40.87 -37.58
CA PRO A 157 26.10 39.45 -37.63
C PRO A 157 26.98 38.50 -36.74
N SER A 158 26.79 37.17 -36.95
CA SER A 158 27.81 36.10 -36.97
C SER A 158 28.05 35.19 -35.74
N SER A 159 27.53 33.96 -35.88
CA SER A 159 28.13 32.63 -35.59
C SER A 159 29.65 32.56 -35.88
N PRO A 160 30.47 31.58 -35.37
CA PRO A 160 30.13 30.14 -35.35
C PRO A 160 30.78 29.21 -34.29
N ASP A 161 30.25 27.98 -34.24
CA ASP A 161 30.91 26.66 -34.22
C ASP A 161 32.27 26.44 -33.50
N LYS A 162 32.29 25.47 -32.56
CA LYS A 162 33.28 24.36 -32.53
C LYS A 162 32.97 23.28 -31.48
N ALA A 163 32.58 22.12 -32.00
CA ALA A 163 33.17 20.80 -31.84
C ALA A 163 34.10 20.45 -30.64
N ASP A 164 33.75 19.32 -30.02
CA ASP A 164 34.59 18.12 -29.75
C ASP A 164 35.42 18.00 -28.47
N GLY A 165 35.36 16.80 -27.88
CA GLY A 165 36.01 16.42 -26.63
C GLY A 165 35.62 15.01 -26.20
N GLY A 166 36.20 14.01 -26.88
CA GLY A 166 35.95 12.59 -26.71
C GLY A 166 36.33 12.00 -25.35
N ASN A 167 35.69 10.87 -25.02
CA ASN A 167 36.02 10.03 -23.88
C ASN A 167 36.76 8.78 -24.35
N VAL A 168 38.02 8.66 -23.92
CA VAL A 168 38.86 7.47 -24.04
C VAL A 168 38.76 6.67 -22.74
N ALA A 169 38.19 5.47 -22.81
CA ALA A 169 38.32 4.47 -21.75
C ALA A 169 39.34 3.42 -22.19
N SER A 170 40.47 3.38 -21.49
CA SER A 170 41.47 2.32 -21.55
C SER A 170 41.63 1.70 -20.17
N THR A 171 41.88 0.38 -20.21
CA THR A 171 42.42 -0.52 -19.18
C THR A 171 41.40 -1.23 -18.30
#